data_AF-A0A379FHT2-F1
#
_entry.id   AF-A0A379FHT2-F1
#
_cell.length_a   1.000
_cell.length_b   1.000
_cell.length_c   1.000
_cell.angle_alpha   90.00
_cell.angle_beta   90.00
_cell.angle_gamma   90.00
#
_symmetry.space_group_name_H-M   'P 1'
#
loop_
_entity.id
_entity.type
_entity.pdbx_description
1 polymer ?
#
loop_
_entity_poly.entity_id
_entity_poly.type
_entity_poly.pdbx_seq_one_letter_code
_entity_poly.pdbx_strand_id
1 'polypeptide(L)'
;MTYSNQAKHDMIGVDEQTLSDFGAVSEQVVCEMAKGALLTANADYAVSVSGIAGPGGGSEEKPVGLVWFGFAIKTPEGLRVVC
;
A
#
# COMPACT_ATOMS: atom_id res chain seq x y z
N MET A 1 -2.25 1.28 -10.93
CA MET A 1 -2.75 -0.05 -10.53
C MET A 1 -1.56 -0.98 -10.36
N THR A 2 -1.36 -1.55 -9.18
CA THR A 2 -0.21 -2.42 -8.85
C THR A 2 -0.70 -3.74 -8.23
N TYR A 3 -1.21 -4.63 -9.09
CA TYR A 3 -1.86 -5.87 -8.61
C TYR A 3 -0.85 -6.84 -7.99
N SER A 4 0.24 -7.18 -8.70
CA SER A 4 1.26 -8.10 -8.19
C SER A 4 2.17 -7.43 -7.16
N ASN A 5 2.81 -8.25 -6.32
CA ASN A 5 3.87 -7.80 -5.41
C ASN A 5 5.01 -7.14 -6.21
N GLN A 6 5.41 -7.76 -7.33
CA GLN A 6 6.41 -7.17 -8.23
C GLN A 6 6.01 -5.78 -8.71
N ALA A 7 4.75 -5.57 -9.13
CA ALA A 7 4.31 -4.24 -9.57
C ALA A 7 4.33 -3.22 -8.42
N LYS A 8 4.08 -3.63 -7.18
CA LYS A 8 4.20 -2.75 -6.00
C LYS A 8 5.65 -2.32 -5.78
N HIS A 9 6.58 -3.26 -5.93
CA HIS A 9 8.01 -2.96 -5.84
C HIS A 9 8.47 -2.05 -6.99
N ASP A 10 8.25 -2.47 -8.23
CA ASP A 10 8.81 -1.81 -9.41
C ASP A 10 8.22 -0.41 -9.65
N MET A 11 6.91 -0.23 -9.44
CA MET A 11 6.24 1.02 -9.83
C MET A 11 6.21 2.06 -8.70
N ILE A 12 6.11 1.61 -7.45
CA ILE A 12 5.88 2.49 -6.30
C ILE A 12 6.81 2.16 -5.13
N GLY A 13 7.86 1.35 -5.32
CA GLY A 13 8.95 1.20 -4.36
C GLY A 13 8.56 0.60 -3.02
N VAL A 14 7.54 -0.26 -2.98
CA VAL A 14 7.25 -1.08 -1.79
C VAL A 14 8.41 -2.06 -1.60
N ASP A 15 8.93 -2.19 -0.39
CA ASP A 15 10.04 -3.07 -0.09
C ASP A 15 9.61 -4.55 -0.23
N GLU A 16 10.44 -5.35 -0.89
CA GLU A 16 10.17 -6.80 -1.04
C GLU A 16 10.15 -7.50 0.33
N GLN A 17 10.96 -7.02 1.29
CA GLN A 17 10.98 -7.53 2.66
C GLN A 17 9.67 -7.22 3.38
N THR A 18 9.12 -6.00 3.24
CA THR A 18 7.82 -5.64 3.80
C THR A 18 6.70 -6.50 3.23
N LEU A 19 6.74 -6.78 1.92
CA LEU A 19 5.79 -7.70 1.27
C LEU A 19 5.93 -9.14 1.75
N SER A 20 7.15 -9.61 2.02
CA SER A 20 7.42 -10.94 2.56
C SER A 20 6.92 -11.09 4.00
N ASP A 21 7.24 -10.13 4.86
CA ASP A 21 7.01 -10.25 6.31
C ASP A 21 5.55 -10.00 6.69
N PHE A 22 4.92 -9.01 6.05
CA PHE A 22 3.56 -8.58 6.40
C PHE A 22 2.51 -9.00 5.39
N GLY A 23 2.92 -9.38 4.17
CA GLY A 23 2.01 -9.66 3.06
C GLY A 23 1.37 -8.41 2.46
N ALA A 24 0.89 -8.52 1.22
CA ALA A 24 0.37 -7.38 0.44
C ALA A 24 -0.83 -6.65 1.08
N VAL A 25 -1.60 -7.31 1.93
CA VAL A 25 -2.76 -6.76 2.64
C VAL A 25 -2.35 -6.53 4.10
N SER A 26 -1.74 -5.39 4.38
CA SER A 26 -1.20 -4.99 5.68
C SER A 26 -1.05 -3.47 5.76
N GLU A 27 -0.96 -2.95 6.99
CA GLU A 27 -0.70 -1.54 7.28
C GLU A 27 0.61 -1.06 6.66
N GLN A 28 1.69 -1.83 6.86
CA GLN A 28 3.04 -1.51 6.42
C GLN A 28 3.09 -1.35 4.90
N VAL A 29 2.49 -2.29 4.16
CA VAL A 29 2.47 -2.24 2.70
C VAL A 29 1.65 -1.04 2.20
N VAL A 30 0.50 -0.72 2.79
CA VAL A 30 -0.26 0.46 2.32
C VAL A 30 0.44 1.78 2.64
N CYS A 31 1.20 1.89 3.74
CA CYS A 31 2.01 3.08 4.00
C CYS A 31 3.08 3.30 2.93
N GLU A 32 3.80 2.23 2.58
CA GLU A 32 4.80 2.30 1.51
C GLU A 32 4.15 2.58 0.16
N MET A 33 3.01 1.95 -0.13
CA MET A 33 2.24 2.22 -1.36
C MET A 33 1.81 3.69 -1.46
N ALA A 34 1.29 4.30 -0.39
CA ALA A 34 0.85 5.69 -0.39
C ALA A 34 2.03 6.65 -0.62
N LYS A 35 3.13 6.44 0.11
CA LYS A 35 4.38 7.20 -0.06
C LYS A 35 4.92 7.08 -1.48
N GLY A 36 5.03 5.85 -1.97
CA GLY A 36 5.52 5.53 -3.30
C GLY A 36 4.68 6.17 -4.40
N ALA A 37 3.36 6.03 -4.31
CA ALA A 37 2.43 6.63 -5.27
C ALA A 37 2.56 8.15 -5.32
N LEU A 38 2.67 8.82 -4.16
CA LEU A 38 2.85 10.27 -4.11
C LEU A 38 4.15 10.71 -4.80
N LEU A 39 5.26 10.02 -4.50
CA LEU A 39 6.57 10.36 -5.04
C LEU A 39 6.64 10.07 -6.55
N THR A 40 6.19 8.90 -7.00
CA THR A 40 6.20 8.51 -8.42
C THR A 40 5.30 9.41 -9.26
N ALA A 41 4.14 9.83 -8.74
CA ALA A 41 3.23 10.72 -9.44
C ALA A 41 3.61 12.21 -9.33
N ASN A 42 4.59 12.56 -8.48
CA ASN A 42 4.90 13.93 -8.08
C ASN A 42 3.63 14.72 -7.68
N ALA A 43 2.78 14.09 -6.87
CA ALA A 43 1.50 14.64 -6.44
C ALA A 43 1.60 15.30 -5.04
N ASP A 44 0.58 16.07 -4.69
CA ASP A 44 0.44 16.63 -3.33
C ASP A 44 -0.27 15.67 -2.36
N TYR A 45 -1.11 14.78 -2.90
CA TYR A 45 -1.90 13.80 -2.15
C TYR A 45 -1.85 12.44 -2.86
N ALA A 46 -1.80 11.37 -2.08
CA ALA A 46 -1.98 10.02 -2.58
C ALA A 46 -2.81 9.18 -1.60
N VAL A 47 -3.59 8.26 -2.17
CA VAL A 47 -4.33 7.25 -1.42
C VAL A 47 -3.94 5.90 -2.00
N SER A 48 -3.65 4.94 -1.12
CA SER A 48 -3.42 3.55 -1.48
C SER A 48 -4.45 2.65 -0.84
N VAL A 49 -4.84 1.60 -1.57
CA VAL A 49 -5.80 0.60 -1.11
C VAL A 49 -5.23 -0.77 -1.40
N SER A 50 -5.22 -1.64 -0.39
CA SER A 50 -4.87 -3.05 -0.57
C SER A 50 -5.80 -3.92 0.26
N GLY A 51 -6.41 -4.92 -0.35
CA GLY A 51 -7.43 -5.73 0.31
C GLY A 51 -7.80 -7.00 -0.45
N ILE A 52 -8.61 -7.82 0.20
CA ILE A 52 -9.08 -9.10 -0.31
C ILE A 52 -10.55 -8.94 -0.69
N ALA A 53 -10.80 -8.59 -1.96
CA ALA A 53 -12.16 -8.31 -2.44
C ALA A 53 -13.06 -9.56 -2.45
N GLY A 54 -12.49 -10.77 -2.55
CA GLY A 54 -13.24 -12.02 -2.65
C GLY A 54 -13.56 -12.43 -4.10
N PRO A 55 -14.31 -13.55 -4.28
CA PRO A 55 -14.92 -14.37 -3.24
C PRO A 55 -13.93 -15.31 -2.50
N GLY A 56 -12.70 -15.46 -3.01
CA GLY A 56 -11.63 -16.26 -2.38
C GLY A 56 -10.42 -15.41 -1.94
N GLY A 57 -9.35 -16.08 -1.52
CA GLY A 57 -8.08 -15.44 -1.15
C GLY A 57 -7.99 -14.94 0.29
N GLY A 58 -9.05 -15.12 1.10
CA GLY A 58 -9.02 -14.85 2.53
C GLY A 58 -8.47 -16.03 3.35
N SER A 59 -8.01 -15.71 4.55
CA SER A 59 -7.64 -16.65 5.62
C SER A 59 -8.35 -16.27 6.93
N GLU A 60 -8.17 -17.05 7.99
CA GLU A 60 -8.68 -16.67 9.33
C GLU A 60 -8.06 -15.35 9.81
N GLU A 61 -6.77 -15.15 9.58
CA GLU A 61 -6.06 -13.92 9.96
C GLU A 61 -6.39 -12.73 9.06
N LYS A 62 -6.69 -12.98 7.78
CA LYS A 62 -6.98 -11.95 6.77
C LYS A 62 -8.23 -12.34 5.98
N PRO A 63 -9.43 -12.10 6.52
CA PRO A 63 -10.67 -12.56 5.90
C PRO A 63 -10.96 -11.80 4.59
N VAL A 64 -11.79 -12.41 3.74
CA VAL A 64 -12.41 -11.71 2.61
C VAL A 64 -13.14 -10.48 3.14
N GLY A 65 -12.95 -9.33 2.48
CA GLY A 65 -13.47 -8.04 2.90
C GLY A 65 -12.50 -7.20 3.73
N LEU A 66 -11.37 -7.77 4.19
CA LEU A 66 -10.31 -6.98 4.81
C LEU A 66 -9.69 -6.03 3.78
N VAL A 67 -9.65 -4.75 4.12
CA VAL A 67 -9.05 -3.69 3.31
C VAL A 67 -8.25 -2.76 4.20
N TRP A 68 -7.03 -2.46 3.77
CA TRP A 68 -6.17 -1.44 4.34
C TRP A 68 -6.16 -0.20 3.44
N PHE A 69 -6.09 0.97 4.08
CA PHE A 69 -5.99 2.27 3.43
C PHE A 69 -4.74 2.98 3.93
N GLY A 70 -4.02 3.63 3.02
CA GLY A 70 -2.89 4.49 3.32
C GLY A 70 -3.07 5.85 2.67
N PHE A 71 -2.69 6.90 3.37
CA PHE A 71 -2.81 8.29 2.92
C PHE A 71 -1.44 8.96 3.02
N ALA A 72 -1.00 9.60 1.94
CA ALA A 72 0.22 10.40 1.94
C ALA A 72 -0.09 11.83 1.50
N ILE A 73 0.54 12.79 2.17
CA ILE A 73 0.37 14.22 1.91
C ILE A 73 1.74 14.89 1.90
N LYS A 74 2.01 15.67 0.87
CA LYS A 74 3.17 16.56 0.80
C LYS A 74 2.84 17.85 1.55
N THR A 75 3.60 18.14 2.61
CA THR A 75 3.48 19.38 3.37
C THR A 75 4.77 20.20 3.24
N PRO A 76 4.77 21.49 3.61
CA PRO A 76 5.99 22.30 3.65
C PRO A 76 7.09 21.71 4.55
N GLU A 77 6.73 20.93 5.57
CA GLU A 77 7.67 20.27 6.50
C GLU A 77 8.15 18.90 6.00
N GLY A 78 7.65 18.41 4.88
CA GLY A 78 8.02 17.13 4.29
C GLY A 78 6.83 16.23 3.97
N LEU A 79 7.08 14.93 3.86
CA LEU A 79 6.05 13.94 3.57
C LEU A 79 5.42 13.44 4.88
N ARG A 80 4.09 13.49 4.97
CA ARG A 80 3.32 12.83 6.04
C ARG A 80 2.58 11.63 5.49
N VAL A 81 2.63 10.51 6.20
CA VAL A 81 1.95 9.27 5.84
C VAL A 81 1.12 8.79 7.03
N VAL A 82 -0.12 8.39 6.77
CA VAL A 82 -1.06 7.86 7.77
C VAL A 82 -1.67 6.57 7.23
N CYS A 83 -1.62 5.56 8.09
CA CYS A 83 -2.25 4.26 7.99
C CYS A 83 -2.73 3.94 9.42
#